data_AF-A0AAN4W5W1-F1
#
_entry.id   AF-A0AAN4W5W1-F1
#
_cell.length_a   1.000
_cell.length_b   1.000
_cell.length_c   1.000
_cell.angle_alpha   90.00
_cell.angle_beta   90.00
_cell.angle_gamma   90.00
#
_symmetry.space_group_name_H-M   'P 1'
#
loop_
_entity.id
_entity.type
_entity.pdbx_description
1 polymer ?
#
loop_
_entity_poly.entity_id
_entity_poly.type
_entity_poly.pdbx_seq_one_letter_code
_entity_poly.pdbx_strand_id
1 'polypeptide(L)'
;MMDLEKIKHEVSVIQAATILGYKFNPEKGKKTPELTHPTLGNIVVYNPNDAYKQRYFTRGDDLDKGSVIDFVKNRVGAFNTYSSRQGFGQVVDILNSLAGGNIEQQIPINAPPDKEFSLKDYNIGPIQMKEMGYLSNERKIPPETLKVFQDSIMKESRGKFWNVAFPIRAPAEETIIGLEFRNKNFKRQADGSDRKNGLWIADPEKVGKEAKQVFISEAPIDAISFYHLHKNKIDFKEAIFAATCGTPSKSQIEALKNTYQQAKFSTAYDNDIAGEAFNIKTAAWLEGKEVAVRQKKEDPEIHIKLNEQTFRINKDNPSLFNSFRKAASVGNSLTAYKPHTKDFNEDLQKGLMPRELIPYDQMKSIGISKADIEAMSKMEREAFLKGESSPIMKLKVEKEGTTYSGQAKVSLYEKTNGEMAIKVHPVRLGIENNYSLSDQQFSKLKDGEIVAHQVNKNGTLKDYLLQADTKTNEVKYVDVSSINLPDRIQGYVLRNEEKNKLKTGESIEIQNERGERQSIKLDLIAPKGLNVQSTRGIIQNETSHSQTAYLSR
;
A
#
# COMPACT_ATOMS: atom_id res chain seq x y z
N MET A 1 -34.89 29.54 -29.76
CA MET A 1 -34.13 28.82 -28.72
C MET A 1 -33.20 27.90 -29.47
N MET A 2 -31.87 28.06 -29.34
CA MET A 2 -30.94 27.20 -30.07
C MET A 2 -31.02 25.78 -29.48
N ASP A 3 -31.00 24.78 -30.35
CA ASP A 3 -31.02 23.37 -29.96
C ASP A 3 -29.72 23.00 -29.24
N LEU A 4 -29.83 22.49 -28.01
CA LEU A 4 -28.68 22.06 -27.20
C LEU A 4 -27.90 20.93 -27.87
N GLU A 5 -28.54 20.09 -28.70
CA GLU A 5 -27.84 19.08 -29.49
C GLU A 5 -26.98 19.73 -30.57
N LYS A 6 -27.47 20.78 -31.21
CA LYS A 6 -26.70 21.55 -32.20
C LYS A 6 -25.50 22.25 -31.56
N ILE A 7 -25.66 22.83 -30.37
CA ILE A 7 -24.55 23.48 -29.63
C ILE A 7 -23.41 22.51 -29.34
N LYS A 8 -23.69 21.24 -29.04
CA LYS A 8 -22.63 20.24 -28.80
C LYS A 8 -21.74 20.00 -30.03
N HIS A 9 -22.24 20.26 -31.24
CA HIS A 9 -21.42 20.19 -32.46
C HIS A 9 -20.54 21.43 -32.65
N GLU A 10 -20.94 22.58 -32.10
CA GLU A 10 -20.27 23.87 -32.34
C GLU A 10 -19.31 24.26 -31.21
N VAL A 11 -19.59 23.82 -29.97
CA VAL A 11 -18.81 24.18 -28.79
C VAL A 11 -18.19 22.94 -28.17
N SER A 12 -16.86 22.97 -28.01
CA SER A 12 -16.12 21.86 -27.40
C SER A 12 -15.83 22.10 -25.91
N VAL A 13 -15.64 21.04 -25.12
CA VAL A 13 -15.16 21.14 -23.73
C VAL A 13 -13.81 21.86 -23.70
N ILE A 14 -12.91 21.53 -24.63
CA ILE A 14 -11.56 22.10 -24.70
C ILE A 14 -11.62 23.61 -24.90
N GLN A 15 -12.49 24.08 -25.79
CA GLN A 15 -12.74 25.51 -26.02
C GLN A 15 -13.25 26.19 -24.75
N ALA A 16 -14.29 25.63 -24.11
CA ALA A 16 -14.86 26.18 -22.90
C ALA A 16 -13.84 26.23 -21.74
N ALA A 17 -13.04 25.17 -21.58
CA ALA A 17 -11.98 25.10 -20.57
C ALA A 17 -10.89 26.14 -20.83
N THR A 18 -10.50 26.33 -22.09
CA THR A 18 -9.48 27.31 -22.48
C THR A 18 -9.87 28.73 -22.13
N ILE A 19 -11.13 29.10 -22.35
CA ILE A 19 -11.66 30.42 -22.00
C ILE A 19 -11.60 30.66 -20.49
N LEU A 20 -11.82 29.61 -19.70
CA LEU A 20 -11.63 29.65 -18.25
C LEU A 20 -10.15 29.63 -17.83
N GLY A 21 -9.19 29.63 -18.76
CA GLY A 21 -7.76 29.68 -18.47
C GLY A 21 -7.11 28.32 -18.18
N TYR A 22 -7.77 27.20 -18.50
CA TYR A 22 -7.16 25.88 -18.40
C TYR A 22 -5.97 25.74 -19.36
N LYS A 23 -4.92 25.03 -18.92
CA LYS A 23 -3.70 24.78 -19.72
C LYS A 23 -3.46 23.30 -19.93
N PHE A 24 -3.09 22.91 -21.15
CA PHE A 24 -2.72 21.53 -21.45
C PHE A 24 -1.48 21.09 -20.67
N ASN A 25 -1.52 19.89 -20.10
CA ASN A 25 -0.40 19.27 -19.43
C ASN A 25 0.36 18.34 -20.39
N PRO A 26 1.52 18.74 -20.96
CA PRO A 26 2.23 17.91 -21.94
C PRO A 26 2.83 16.63 -21.34
N GLU A 27 3.01 16.56 -20.02
CA GLU A 27 3.55 15.38 -19.34
C GLU A 27 2.50 14.25 -19.21
N LYS A 28 1.21 14.57 -19.28
CA LYS A 28 0.11 13.62 -19.08
C LYS A 28 -0.93 13.74 -20.19
N GLY A 29 -1.34 12.60 -20.76
CA GLY A 29 -2.49 12.58 -21.66
C GLY A 29 -2.15 12.82 -23.13
N LYS A 30 -1.20 12.05 -23.69
CA LYS A 30 -0.92 12.04 -25.14
C LYS A 30 -2.12 11.57 -25.99
N LYS A 31 -2.97 10.70 -25.44
CA LYS A 31 -4.22 10.19 -26.07
C LYS A 31 -5.47 10.92 -25.58
N THR A 32 -5.61 11.07 -24.26
CA THR A 32 -6.71 11.79 -23.60
C THR A 32 -6.12 12.99 -22.86
N PRO A 33 -6.21 14.20 -23.43
CA PRO A 33 -5.52 15.37 -22.89
C PRO A 33 -6.00 15.70 -21.48
N GLU A 34 -5.03 15.98 -20.61
CA GLU A 34 -5.28 16.54 -19.29
C GLU A 34 -5.12 18.06 -19.36
N LEU A 35 -6.15 18.79 -18.94
CA LEU A 35 -6.13 20.24 -18.82
C LEU A 35 -6.11 20.62 -17.34
N THR A 36 -5.19 21.50 -16.94
CA THR A 36 -4.99 21.91 -15.55
C THR A 36 -5.44 23.34 -15.33
N HIS A 37 -6.05 23.60 -14.17
CA HIS A 37 -6.41 24.94 -13.73
C HIS A 37 -6.01 25.12 -12.26
N PRO A 38 -5.40 26.25 -11.86
CA PRO A 38 -4.93 26.45 -10.48
C PRO A 38 -6.01 26.32 -9.41
N THR A 39 -7.25 26.73 -9.72
CA THR A 39 -8.36 26.80 -8.75
C THR A 39 -9.60 26.00 -9.13
N LEU A 40 -9.71 25.48 -10.35
CA LEU A 40 -10.93 24.81 -10.86
C LEU A 40 -10.71 23.30 -11.04
N GLY A 41 -9.58 22.79 -10.55
CA GLY A 41 -9.19 21.39 -10.65
C GLY A 41 -8.68 21.00 -12.04
N ASN A 42 -8.19 19.76 -12.14
CA ASN A 42 -7.70 19.19 -13.39
C ASN A 42 -8.78 18.33 -14.03
N ILE A 43 -9.01 18.53 -15.32
CA ILE A 43 -9.96 17.76 -16.11
C ILE A 43 -9.22 16.89 -17.12
N VAL A 44 -9.80 15.75 -17.45
CA VAL A 44 -9.36 14.89 -18.56
C VAL A 44 -10.47 14.87 -19.60
N VAL A 45 -10.12 15.08 -20.86
CA VAL A 45 -11.07 15.12 -21.98
C VAL A 45 -10.93 13.86 -22.85
N TYR A 46 -12.06 13.18 -23.06
CA TYR A 46 -12.22 12.07 -24.00
C TYR A 46 -12.71 12.57 -25.36
N ASN A 47 -12.39 11.82 -26.41
CA ASN A 47 -12.73 12.16 -27.81
C ASN A 47 -12.31 13.60 -28.18
N PRO A 48 -11.07 14.02 -27.91
CA PRO A 48 -10.68 15.42 -27.99
C PRO A 48 -10.77 16.00 -29.42
N ASN A 49 -10.82 15.15 -30.45
CA ASN A 49 -10.93 15.54 -31.86
C ASN A 49 -12.38 15.74 -32.37
N ASP A 50 -13.40 15.46 -31.56
CA ASP A 50 -14.82 15.53 -31.98
C ASP A 50 -15.62 16.26 -30.90
N ALA A 51 -15.98 17.53 -31.15
CA ALA A 51 -16.66 18.39 -30.18
C ALA A 51 -17.95 17.76 -29.63
N TYR A 52 -18.74 17.11 -30.49
CA TYR A 52 -20.00 16.47 -30.08
C TYR A 52 -19.76 15.28 -29.16
N LYS A 53 -18.75 14.47 -29.47
CA LYS A 53 -18.38 13.30 -28.67
C LYS A 53 -17.49 13.64 -27.48
N GLN A 54 -17.00 14.88 -27.37
CA GLN A 54 -16.17 15.28 -26.24
C GLN A 54 -16.92 15.07 -24.93
N ARG A 55 -16.25 14.37 -24.03
CA ARG A 55 -16.69 14.23 -22.65
C ARG A 55 -15.53 14.60 -21.75
N TYR A 56 -15.84 15.11 -20.57
CA TYR A 56 -14.83 15.40 -19.57
C TYR A 56 -15.16 14.71 -18.26
N PHE A 57 -14.14 14.55 -17.44
CA PHE A 57 -14.31 14.32 -16.01
C PHE A 57 -13.21 15.04 -15.23
N THR A 58 -13.53 15.44 -14.02
CA THR A 58 -12.59 16.00 -13.06
C THR A 58 -12.00 14.88 -12.21
N ARG A 59 -10.67 14.86 -12.05
CA ARG A 59 -10.03 13.84 -11.20
C ARG A 59 -10.51 13.97 -9.75
N GLY A 60 -10.98 12.85 -9.19
CA GLY A 60 -11.46 12.80 -7.82
C GLY A 60 -12.89 13.33 -7.64
N ASP A 61 -13.59 13.76 -8.69
CA ASP A 61 -14.96 14.27 -8.59
C ASP A 61 -15.89 13.50 -9.53
N ASP A 62 -16.54 12.44 -9.03
CA ASP A 62 -17.45 11.62 -9.83
C ASP A 62 -18.69 12.38 -10.31
N LEU A 63 -18.98 13.53 -9.69
CA LEU A 63 -20.13 14.38 -9.96
C LEU A 63 -19.81 15.50 -10.96
N ASP A 64 -18.54 15.79 -11.22
CA ASP A 64 -18.10 16.82 -12.19
C ASP A 64 -17.53 16.17 -13.45
N LYS A 65 -18.46 15.72 -14.30
CA LYS A 65 -18.19 15.05 -15.57
C LYS A 65 -19.37 15.21 -16.52
N GLY A 66 -19.16 14.98 -17.80
CA GLY A 66 -20.22 14.97 -18.80
C GLY A 66 -19.82 15.62 -20.11
N SER A 67 -20.79 16.24 -20.76
CA SER A 67 -20.64 17.02 -22.00
C SER A 67 -20.15 18.45 -21.73
N VAL A 68 -19.97 19.23 -22.79
CA VAL A 68 -19.70 20.68 -22.68
C VAL A 68 -20.79 21.42 -21.89
N ILE A 69 -22.05 20.98 -21.97
CA ILE A 69 -23.16 21.58 -21.21
C ILE A 69 -22.92 21.39 -19.72
N ASP A 70 -22.55 20.17 -19.32
CA ASP A 70 -22.26 19.84 -17.93
C ASP A 70 -21.03 20.61 -17.43
N PHE A 71 -20.02 20.75 -18.30
CA PHE A 71 -18.81 21.53 -18.01
C PHE A 71 -19.14 22.98 -17.67
N VAL A 72 -19.92 23.64 -18.53
CA VAL A 72 -20.36 25.03 -18.33
C VAL A 72 -21.26 25.12 -17.10
N LYS A 73 -22.22 24.21 -16.94
CA LYS A 73 -23.12 24.18 -15.79
C LYS A 73 -22.36 24.11 -14.46
N ASN A 74 -21.35 23.24 -14.38
CA ASN A 74 -20.57 23.05 -13.16
C ASN A 74 -19.58 24.19 -12.88
N ARG A 75 -19.38 25.10 -13.85
CA ARG A 75 -18.45 26.24 -13.78
C ARG A 75 -19.10 27.57 -14.14
N VAL A 76 -20.43 27.67 -14.07
CA VAL A 76 -21.20 28.85 -14.53
C VAL A 76 -20.66 30.15 -13.92
N GLY A 77 -20.33 30.14 -12.62
CA GLY A 77 -19.80 31.31 -11.92
C GLY A 77 -18.34 31.66 -12.23
N ALA A 78 -17.62 30.82 -12.96
CA ALA A 78 -16.26 31.11 -13.42
C ALA A 78 -16.24 31.82 -14.79
N PHE A 79 -17.35 31.79 -15.55
CA PHE A 79 -17.46 32.50 -16.81
C PHE A 79 -17.79 33.97 -16.56
N ASN A 80 -17.03 34.86 -17.20
CA ASN A 80 -17.29 36.30 -17.14
C ASN A 80 -18.38 36.70 -18.15
N THR A 81 -19.63 36.26 -17.92
CA THR A 81 -20.76 36.51 -18.82
C THR A 81 -21.88 37.24 -18.07
N TYR A 82 -22.30 38.39 -18.60
CA TYR A 82 -23.50 39.08 -18.14
C TYR A 82 -24.74 38.40 -18.72
N SER A 83 -25.49 37.67 -17.90
CA SER A 83 -26.79 37.08 -18.26
C SER A 83 -27.88 37.64 -17.37
N SER A 84 -28.98 38.10 -17.99
CA SER A 84 -30.20 38.53 -17.29
C SER A 84 -31.06 37.35 -16.83
N ARG A 85 -30.74 36.13 -17.28
CA ARG A 85 -31.43 34.89 -16.92
C ARG A 85 -30.76 34.28 -15.68
N GLN A 86 -31.49 33.45 -14.94
CA GLN A 86 -30.95 32.71 -13.80
C GLN A 86 -30.94 31.19 -14.06
N GLY A 87 -30.13 30.47 -13.28
CA GLY A 87 -30.04 29.02 -13.34
C GLY A 87 -29.58 28.53 -14.71
N PHE A 88 -30.30 27.56 -15.29
CA PHE A 88 -29.93 26.95 -16.57
C PHE A 88 -29.95 27.95 -17.75
N GLY A 89 -30.69 29.06 -17.64
CA GLY A 89 -30.66 30.11 -18.66
C GLY A 89 -29.28 30.75 -18.84
N GLN A 90 -28.50 30.88 -17.75
CA GLN A 90 -27.12 31.39 -17.81
C GLN A 90 -26.20 30.42 -18.55
N VAL A 91 -26.39 29.12 -18.35
CA VAL A 91 -25.65 28.07 -19.04
C VAL A 91 -25.86 28.18 -20.55
N VAL A 92 -27.12 28.37 -20.98
CA VAL A 92 -27.47 28.56 -22.39
C VAL A 92 -26.83 29.82 -22.96
N ASP A 93 -26.87 30.94 -22.22
CA ASP A 93 -26.30 32.20 -22.69
C ASP A 93 -24.77 32.12 -22.83
N ILE A 94 -24.08 31.47 -21.88
CA ILE A 94 -22.65 31.18 -21.98
C ILE A 94 -22.39 30.32 -23.22
N LEU A 95 -23.08 29.19 -23.38
CA LEU A 95 -22.88 28.30 -24.53
C LEU A 95 -23.10 29.02 -25.86
N ASN A 96 -24.10 29.89 -25.96
CA ASN A 96 -24.33 30.71 -27.16
C ASN A 96 -23.19 31.71 -27.40
N SER A 97 -22.61 32.30 -26.34
CA SER A 97 -21.45 33.19 -26.49
C SER A 97 -20.19 32.45 -26.95
N LEU A 98 -20.11 31.14 -26.69
CA LEU A 98 -19.03 30.28 -27.16
C LEU A 98 -19.23 29.82 -28.61
N ALA A 99 -20.49 29.66 -29.03
CA ALA A 99 -20.86 29.28 -30.38
C ALA A 99 -20.47 30.40 -31.36
N GLY A 100 -19.58 30.10 -32.31
CA GLY A 100 -19.03 31.07 -33.27
C GLY A 100 -17.68 31.68 -32.91
N GLY A 101 -17.10 31.33 -31.75
CA GLY A 101 -15.73 31.70 -31.40
C GLY A 101 -14.70 30.82 -32.10
N ASN A 102 -13.89 31.37 -33.00
CA ASN A 102 -12.71 30.69 -33.57
C ASN A 102 -11.56 30.71 -32.56
N ILE A 103 -11.62 29.85 -31.54
CA ILE A 103 -10.44 29.52 -30.75
C ILE A 103 -9.77 28.32 -31.41
N GLU A 104 -8.88 28.58 -32.36
CA GLU A 104 -7.98 27.55 -32.86
C GLU A 104 -7.10 27.08 -31.70
N GLN A 105 -7.24 25.81 -31.30
CA GLN A 105 -6.30 25.21 -30.37
C GLN A 105 -5.61 24.00 -30.99
N GLN A 106 -4.33 24.19 -31.24
CA GLN A 106 -3.34 23.16 -31.51
C GLN A 106 -2.95 22.48 -30.18
N ILE A 107 -3.85 21.71 -29.56
CA ILE A 107 -3.38 20.64 -28.68
C ILE A 107 -2.82 19.57 -29.62
N PRO A 108 -1.52 19.21 -29.56
CA PRO A 108 -0.97 18.15 -30.40
C PRO A 108 -1.56 16.81 -29.97
N ILE A 109 -2.76 16.49 -30.47
CA ILE A 109 -3.46 15.25 -30.21
C ILE A 109 -2.92 14.21 -31.20
N ASN A 110 -1.84 13.54 -30.80
CA ASN A 110 -1.34 12.37 -31.51
C ASN A 110 -2.01 11.11 -30.91
N ALA A 111 -3.34 11.02 -31.08
CA ALA A 111 -4.12 9.87 -30.65
C ALA A 111 -4.28 8.90 -31.83
N PRO A 112 -3.62 7.72 -31.83
CA PRO A 112 -4.00 6.66 -32.75
C PRO A 112 -5.47 6.27 -32.53
N PRO A 113 -6.17 5.75 -33.56
CA PRO A 113 -7.59 5.37 -33.46
C PRO A 113 -7.83 4.41 -32.28
N ASP A 114 -9.05 4.40 -31.74
CA ASP A 114 -9.44 3.49 -30.67
C ASP A 114 -9.22 2.04 -31.14
N LYS A 115 -8.17 1.44 -30.58
CA LYS A 115 -7.78 0.07 -30.84
C LYS A 115 -8.50 -0.82 -29.83
N GLU A 116 -9.31 -1.75 -30.32
CA GLU A 116 -9.83 -2.84 -29.50
C GLU A 116 -8.67 -3.71 -28.98
N PHE A 117 -8.80 -4.19 -27.75
CA PHE A 117 -7.78 -5.08 -27.19
C PHE A 117 -7.68 -6.35 -28.05
N SER A 118 -6.46 -6.69 -28.45
CA SER A 118 -6.14 -7.97 -29.06
C SER A 118 -4.93 -8.58 -28.38
N LEU A 119 -5.13 -9.75 -27.77
CA LEU A 119 -4.05 -10.50 -27.12
C LEU A 119 -2.90 -10.82 -28.10
N LYS A 120 -3.22 -10.97 -29.41
CA LYS A 120 -2.26 -11.28 -30.47
C LYS A 120 -1.24 -10.17 -30.71
N ASP A 121 -1.50 -8.95 -30.24
CA ASP A 121 -0.56 -7.82 -30.31
C ASP A 121 0.62 -7.98 -29.35
N TYR A 122 0.54 -8.94 -28.43
CA TYR A 122 1.50 -9.13 -27.35
C TYR A 122 2.06 -10.55 -27.38
N ASN A 123 3.38 -10.68 -27.18
CA ASN A 123 4.01 -11.98 -27.02
C ASN A 123 3.89 -12.43 -25.56
N ILE A 124 2.76 -13.08 -25.24
CA ILE A 124 2.42 -13.51 -23.90
C ILE A 124 2.63 -15.03 -23.76
N GLY A 125 3.16 -15.45 -22.61
CA GLY A 125 3.28 -16.86 -22.25
C GLY A 125 3.25 -17.09 -20.73
N PRO A 126 3.27 -18.36 -20.29
CA PRO A 126 3.40 -18.69 -18.87
C PRO A 126 4.72 -18.15 -18.32
N ILE A 127 4.70 -17.65 -17.09
CA ILE A 127 5.91 -17.14 -16.42
C ILE A 127 6.57 -18.23 -15.59
N GLN A 128 7.90 -18.29 -15.58
CA GLN A 128 8.68 -19.17 -14.71
C GLN A 128 9.14 -18.44 -13.44
N MET A 129 9.38 -19.17 -12.36
CA MET A 129 9.87 -18.60 -11.08
C MET A 129 11.10 -17.68 -11.25
N LYS A 130 12.08 -18.10 -12.07
CA LYS A 130 13.29 -17.31 -12.35
C LYS A 130 13.02 -15.97 -13.08
N GLU A 131 11.86 -15.86 -13.74
CA GLU A 131 11.46 -14.69 -14.52
C GLU A 131 10.65 -13.70 -13.67
N MET A 132 10.26 -14.08 -12.45
CA MET A 132 9.56 -13.24 -11.48
C MET A 132 10.51 -12.41 -10.58
N GLY A 133 11.76 -12.19 -11.01
CA GLY A 133 12.76 -11.44 -10.27
C GLY A 133 12.31 -10.03 -9.86
N TYR A 134 11.47 -9.38 -10.66
CA TYR A 134 10.84 -8.11 -10.26
C TYR A 134 9.97 -8.27 -9.00
N LEU A 135 9.12 -9.29 -8.94
CA LEU A 135 8.23 -9.50 -7.80
C LEU A 135 9.00 -9.96 -6.55
N SER A 136 9.99 -10.84 -6.71
CA SER A 136 10.78 -11.32 -5.57
C SER A 136 11.77 -10.29 -5.06
N ASN A 137 12.52 -9.62 -5.93
CA ASN A 137 13.68 -8.84 -5.53
C ASN A 137 13.32 -7.37 -5.26
N GLU A 138 12.46 -6.79 -6.09
CA GLU A 138 12.02 -5.38 -5.98
C GLU A 138 10.76 -5.29 -5.11
N ARG A 139 9.78 -6.18 -5.30
CA ARG A 139 8.52 -6.16 -4.52
C ARG A 139 8.55 -6.99 -3.24
N LYS A 140 9.65 -7.68 -2.97
CA LYS A 140 9.89 -8.49 -1.76
C LYS A 140 8.81 -9.54 -1.50
N ILE A 141 8.13 -10.01 -2.54
CA ILE A 141 7.15 -11.10 -2.42
C ILE A 141 7.91 -12.42 -2.32
N PRO A 142 7.74 -13.20 -1.24
CA PRO A 142 8.52 -14.42 -1.06
C PRO A 142 8.20 -15.51 -2.10
N PRO A 143 9.18 -16.35 -2.49
CA PRO A 143 9.01 -17.36 -3.54
C PRO A 143 7.86 -18.34 -3.29
N GLU A 144 7.60 -18.72 -2.04
CA GLU A 144 6.50 -19.62 -1.71
C GLU A 144 5.13 -18.98 -1.97
N THR A 145 5.01 -17.67 -1.78
CA THR A 145 3.79 -16.93 -2.14
C THR A 145 3.70 -16.77 -3.66
N LEU A 146 4.81 -16.47 -4.36
CA LEU A 146 4.77 -16.38 -5.82
C LEU A 146 4.37 -17.71 -6.48
N LYS A 147 4.78 -18.84 -5.90
CA LYS A 147 4.37 -20.16 -6.36
C LYS A 147 2.85 -20.36 -6.29
N VAL A 148 2.21 -19.89 -5.21
CA VAL A 148 0.75 -19.96 -5.02
C VAL A 148 0.01 -19.18 -6.12
N PHE A 149 0.54 -18.04 -6.54
CA PHE A 149 -0.11 -17.16 -7.53
C PHE A 149 0.40 -17.34 -8.97
N GLN A 150 1.34 -18.25 -9.22
CA GLN A 150 2.05 -18.34 -10.51
C GLN A 150 1.10 -18.47 -11.70
N ASP A 151 0.03 -19.27 -11.58
CA ASP A 151 -0.96 -19.52 -12.65
C ASP A 151 -1.76 -18.27 -13.04
N SER A 152 -1.81 -17.27 -12.14
CA SER A 152 -2.47 -15.98 -12.37
C SER A 152 -1.55 -14.90 -12.94
N ILE A 153 -0.28 -15.23 -13.21
CA ILE A 153 0.74 -14.29 -13.66
C ILE A 153 1.31 -14.78 -14.99
N MET A 154 1.52 -13.86 -15.93
CA MET A 154 2.06 -14.15 -17.25
C MET A 154 3.34 -13.38 -17.50
N LYS A 155 4.08 -13.81 -18.53
CA LYS A 155 5.25 -13.11 -19.04
C LYS A 155 4.89 -12.45 -20.36
N GLU A 156 5.24 -11.17 -20.50
CA GLU A 156 5.23 -10.48 -21.80
C GLU A 156 6.66 -10.32 -22.31
N SER A 157 6.99 -10.94 -23.44
CA SER A 157 8.35 -10.95 -24.00
C SER A 157 8.55 -9.84 -25.03
N ARG A 158 9.62 -9.06 -24.89
CA ARG A 158 10.03 -7.97 -25.79
C ARG A 158 11.50 -8.12 -26.17
N GLY A 159 11.78 -9.02 -27.11
CA GLY A 159 13.14 -9.39 -27.49
C GLY A 159 13.87 -10.01 -26.30
N LYS A 160 14.95 -9.38 -25.83
CA LYS A 160 15.72 -9.83 -24.66
C LYS A 160 15.12 -9.42 -23.32
N PHE A 161 14.15 -8.50 -23.32
CA PHE A 161 13.49 -8.02 -22.11
C PHE A 161 12.13 -8.71 -21.95
N TRP A 162 11.61 -8.74 -20.73
CA TRP A 162 10.24 -9.14 -20.49
C TRP A 162 9.64 -8.33 -19.35
N ASN A 163 8.32 -8.25 -19.32
CA ASN A 163 7.55 -7.69 -18.22
C ASN A 163 6.76 -8.80 -17.52
N VAL A 164 6.46 -8.57 -16.25
CA VAL A 164 5.38 -9.29 -15.57
C VAL A 164 4.07 -8.76 -16.12
N ALA A 165 3.20 -9.65 -16.59
CA ALA A 165 1.89 -9.32 -17.13
C ALA A 165 0.81 -9.95 -16.25
N PHE A 166 -0.11 -9.11 -15.77
CA PHE A 166 -1.29 -9.53 -15.04
C PHE A 166 -2.49 -9.56 -16.00
N PRO A 167 -3.03 -10.74 -16.33
CA PRO A 167 -4.17 -10.84 -17.24
C PRO A 167 -5.44 -10.31 -16.60
N ILE A 168 -6.19 -9.54 -17.37
CA ILE A 168 -7.47 -8.95 -16.98
C ILE A 168 -8.59 -9.73 -17.68
N ARG A 169 -9.56 -10.21 -16.91
CA ARG A 169 -10.68 -11.06 -17.34
C ARG A 169 -11.98 -10.61 -16.68
N ALA A 170 -13.11 -10.94 -17.29
CA ALA A 170 -14.38 -10.90 -16.58
C ALA A 170 -14.43 -12.02 -15.51
N PRO A 171 -15.18 -11.85 -14.40
CA PRO A 171 -15.29 -12.89 -13.37
C PRO A 171 -15.76 -14.25 -13.93
N ALA A 172 -15.05 -15.31 -13.54
CA ALA A 172 -15.27 -16.70 -13.98
C ALA A 172 -15.21 -16.94 -15.51
N GLU A 173 -14.62 -16.01 -16.27
CA GLU A 173 -14.34 -16.17 -17.68
C GLU A 173 -12.83 -16.39 -17.90
N GLU A 174 -12.45 -17.22 -18.85
CA GLU A 174 -11.04 -17.47 -19.18
C GLU A 174 -10.47 -16.44 -20.16
N THR A 175 -11.34 -15.82 -20.95
CA THR A 175 -10.96 -14.87 -22.00
C THR A 175 -10.25 -13.65 -21.42
N ILE A 176 -9.03 -13.41 -21.89
CA ILE A 176 -8.26 -12.22 -21.55
C ILE A 176 -8.79 -11.04 -22.36
N ILE A 177 -9.26 -10.00 -21.66
CA ILE A 177 -9.81 -8.76 -22.22
C ILE A 177 -8.94 -7.54 -21.91
N GLY A 178 -7.77 -7.76 -21.31
CA GLY A 178 -6.78 -6.74 -21.06
C GLY A 178 -5.53 -7.29 -20.38
N LEU A 179 -4.49 -6.47 -20.25
CA LEU A 179 -3.27 -6.82 -19.54
C LEU A 179 -2.77 -5.60 -18.75
N GLU A 180 -2.27 -5.83 -17.53
CA GLU A 180 -1.46 -4.86 -16.81
C GLU A 180 0.00 -5.33 -16.73
N PHE A 181 0.92 -4.56 -17.31
CA PHE A 181 2.35 -4.81 -17.29
C PHE A 181 3.03 -4.10 -16.14
N ARG A 182 3.93 -4.82 -15.48
CA ARG A 182 4.77 -4.32 -14.38
C ARG A 182 6.23 -4.71 -14.57
N ASN A 183 7.10 -3.75 -14.29
CA ASN A 183 8.53 -3.96 -14.15
C ASN A 183 9.14 -2.84 -13.28
N LYS A 184 10.46 -2.85 -13.10
CA LYS A 184 11.18 -1.79 -12.40
C LYS A 184 10.92 -0.44 -13.08
N ASN A 185 10.37 0.52 -12.34
CA ASN A 185 9.98 1.85 -12.83
C ASN A 185 9.06 1.84 -14.06
N PHE A 186 8.35 0.72 -14.30
CA PHE A 186 7.45 0.56 -15.45
C PHE A 186 6.10 0.03 -14.99
N LYS A 187 5.05 0.79 -15.32
CA LYS A 187 3.65 0.39 -15.19
C LYS A 187 2.96 0.80 -16.49
N ARG A 188 2.29 -0.14 -17.14
CA ARG A 188 1.48 0.16 -18.33
C ARG A 188 0.33 -0.82 -18.45
N GLN A 189 -0.80 -0.37 -18.94
CA GLN A 189 -1.87 -1.27 -19.39
C GLN A 189 -1.77 -1.49 -20.89
N ALA A 190 -2.10 -2.69 -21.36
CA ALA A 190 -2.21 -2.96 -22.79
C ALA A 190 -3.27 -2.06 -23.43
N ASP A 191 -3.01 -1.65 -24.66
CA ASP A 191 -3.89 -0.78 -25.42
C ASP A 191 -5.22 -1.50 -25.67
N GLY A 192 -6.33 -0.77 -25.49
CA GLY A 192 -7.68 -1.32 -25.66
C GLY A 192 -8.21 -2.14 -24.48
N SER A 193 -7.43 -2.37 -23.42
CA SER A 193 -7.87 -3.19 -22.27
C SER A 193 -9.21 -2.74 -21.69
N ASP A 194 -10.15 -3.66 -21.49
CA ASP A 194 -11.45 -3.38 -20.88
C ASP A 194 -11.33 -3.25 -19.35
N ARG A 195 -11.12 -2.02 -18.90
CA ARG A 195 -11.03 -1.66 -17.49
C ARG A 195 -12.37 -1.55 -16.79
N LYS A 196 -13.46 -1.47 -17.54
CA LYS A 196 -14.81 -1.30 -16.97
C LYS A 196 -15.36 -2.65 -16.54
N ASN A 197 -15.05 -3.72 -17.25
CA ASN A 197 -15.61 -5.03 -16.98
C ASN A 197 -14.56 -6.04 -16.50
N GLY A 198 -13.28 -5.79 -16.75
CA GLY A 198 -12.21 -6.73 -16.45
C GLY A 198 -11.51 -6.48 -15.12
N LEU A 199 -11.11 -7.56 -14.44
CA LEU A 199 -10.28 -7.59 -13.24
C LEU A 199 -9.10 -8.53 -13.46
N TRP A 200 -7.98 -8.31 -12.77
CA TRP A 200 -7.07 -9.43 -12.53
C TRP A 200 -7.69 -10.34 -11.48
N ILE A 201 -7.75 -11.64 -11.74
CA ILE A 201 -8.38 -12.63 -10.85
C ILE A 201 -7.40 -13.79 -10.65
N ALA A 202 -7.18 -14.14 -9.40
CA ALA A 202 -6.43 -15.32 -9.00
C ALA A 202 -7.33 -16.23 -8.15
N ASP A 203 -7.29 -17.52 -8.48
CA ASP A 203 -7.97 -18.60 -7.77
C ASP A 203 -6.93 -19.65 -7.37
N PRO A 204 -6.17 -19.41 -6.28
CA PRO A 204 -5.02 -20.24 -5.93
C PRO A 204 -5.37 -21.71 -5.68
N GLU A 205 -6.58 -21.96 -5.19
CA GLU A 205 -7.06 -23.29 -4.78
C GLU A 205 -8.05 -23.89 -5.81
N LYS A 206 -8.27 -23.21 -6.94
CA LYS A 206 -9.12 -23.67 -8.05
C LYS A 206 -10.57 -23.94 -7.62
N VAL A 207 -11.09 -23.08 -6.75
CA VAL A 207 -12.43 -23.19 -6.16
C VAL A 207 -13.53 -22.79 -7.14
N GLY A 208 -13.21 -21.90 -8.07
CA GLY A 208 -14.15 -21.36 -9.05
C GLY A 208 -15.32 -20.62 -8.39
N LYS A 209 -16.53 -20.80 -8.94
CA LYS A 209 -17.74 -20.06 -8.52
C LYS A 209 -18.23 -20.41 -7.11
N GLU A 210 -17.75 -21.50 -6.52
CA GLU A 210 -18.13 -21.94 -5.17
C GLU A 210 -17.35 -21.24 -4.05
N ALA A 211 -16.49 -20.28 -4.39
CA ALA A 211 -15.71 -19.52 -3.42
C ALA A 211 -16.57 -18.92 -2.31
N LYS A 212 -16.09 -19.04 -1.07
CA LYS A 212 -16.75 -18.49 0.14
C LYS A 212 -16.19 -17.13 0.52
N GLN A 213 -15.08 -16.71 -0.08
CA GLN A 213 -14.42 -15.45 0.23
C GLN A 213 -13.90 -14.79 -1.05
N VAL A 214 -14.10 -13.48 -1.18
CA VAL A 214 -13.53 -12.67 -2.26
C VAL A 214 -12.81 -11.47 -1.65
N PHE A 215 -11.52 -11.35 -1.94
CA PHE A 215 -10.68 -10.23 -1.52
C PHE A 215 -10.39 -9.31 -2.71
N ILE A 216 -10.71 -8.03 -2.58
CA ILE A 216 -10.60 -7.03 -3.66
C ILE A 216 -9.52 -6.00 -3.33
N SER A 217 -8.52 -5.84 -4.20
CA SER A 217 -7.48 -4.81 -4.09
C SER A 217 -7.47 -3.87 -5.30
N GLU A 218 -6.68 -2.79 -5.23
CA GLU A 218 -6.48 -1.92 -6.39
C GLU A 218 -5.55 -2.56 -7.44
N ALA A 219 -4.49 -3.24 -6.97
CA ALA A 219 -3.50 -3.87 -7.84
C ALA A 219 -3.17 -5.31 -7.44
N PRO A 220 -2.75 -6.16 -8.42
CA PRO A 220 -2.41 -7.56 -8.17
C PRO A 220 -1.32 -7.75 -7.12
N ILE A 221 -0.30 -6.88 -7.13
CA ILE A 221 0.83 -6.95 -6.19
C ILE A 221 0.36 -6.79 -4.75
N ASP A 222 -0.65 -5.95 -4.51
CA ASP A 222 -1.22 -5.72 -3.17
C ASP A 222 -2.09 -6.89 -2.72
N ALA A 223 -2.85 -7.53 -3.62
CA ALA A 223 -3.57 -8.76 -3.29
C ALA A 223 -2.62 -9.90 -2.90
N ILE A 224 -1.52 -10.08 -3.64
CA ILE A 224 -0.52 -11.10 -3.35
C ILE A 224 0.21 -10.78 -2.02
N SER A 225 0.50 -9.50 -1.77
CA SER A 225 1.14 -9.05 -0.53
C SER A 225 0.20 -9.23 0.67
N PHE A 226 -1.08 -8.89 0.51
CA PHE A 226 -2.12 -9.14 1.50
C PHE A 226 -2.23 -10.62 1.85
N TYR A 227 -2.27 -11.52 0.86
CA TYR A 227 -2.25 -12.96 1.10
C TYR A 227 -1.06 -13.36 1.96
N HIS A 228 0.16 -12.93 1.57
CA HIS A 228 1.37 -13.31 2.33
C HIS A 228 1.32 -12.86 3.78
N LEU A 229 0.89 -11.62 4.01
CA LEU A 229 0.82 -11.01 5.33
C LEU A 229 -0.21 -11.67 6.25
N HIS A 230 -1.28 -12.27 5.69
CA HIS A 230 -2.42 -12.77 6.48
C HIS A 230 -2.59 -14.29 6.45
N LYS A 231 -1.81 -15.04 5.65
CA LYS A 231 -1.97 -16.50 5.44
C LYS A 231 -1.88 -17.35 6.72
N ASN A 232 -1.28 -16.84 7.79
CA ASN A 232 -1.19 -17.54 9.07
C ASN A 232 -2.44 -17.35 9.95
N LYS A 233 -3.32 -16.40 9.63
CA LYS A 233 -4.50 -16.06 10.43
C LYS A 233 -5.82 -16.25 9.69
N ILE A 234 -5.81 -15.99 8.39
CA ILE A 234 -6.98 -16.16 7.53
C ILE A 234 -6.82 -17.46 6.76
N ASP A 235 -7.84 -18.31 6.80
CA ASP A 235 -7.91 -19.48 5.93
C ASP A 235 -8.34 -19.06 4.52
N PHE A 236 -7.43 -19.20 3.56
CA PHE A 236 -7.64 -18.82 2.17
C PHE A 236 -8.05 -20.00 1.27
N LYS A 237 -8.37 -21.18 1.81
CA LYS A 237 -8.73 -22.37 1.02
C LYS A 237 -9.88 -22.17 0.03
N GLU A 238 -10.84 -21.33 0.39
CA GLU A 238 -12.04 -21.06 -0.42
C GLU A 238 -12.08 -19.60 -0.93
N ALA A 239 -10.90 -19.02 -1.19
CA ALA A 239 -10.75 -17.60 -1.48
C ALA A 239 -10.39 -17.30 -2.94
N ILE A 240 -11.05 -16.27 -3.49
CA ILE A 240 -10.69 -15.60 -4.74
C ILE A 240 -10.04 -14.26 -4.42
N PHE A 241 -8.97 -13.95 -5.14
CA PHE A 241 -8.32 -12.63 -5.09
C PHE A 241 -8.60 -11.90 -6.40
N ALA A 242 -9.09 -10.67 -6.30
CA ALA A 242 -9.38 -9.83 -7.45
C ALA A 242 -8.69 -8.47 -7.30
N ALA A 243 -8.14 -7.94 -8.39
CA ALA A 243 -7.63 -6.58 -8.44
C ALA A 243 -8.28 -5.78 -9.57
N THR A 244 -8.70 -4.56 -9.26
CA THR A 244 -9.43 -3.67 -10.18
C THR A 244 -8.54 -3.01 -11.21
N CYS A 245 -7.21 -3.12 -11.06
CA CYS A 245 -6.20 -2.52 -11.94
C CYS A 245 -6.40 -1.00 -12.08
N GLY A 246 -6.65 -0.34 -10.95
CA GLY A 246 -6.97 1.09 -10.84
C GLY A 246 -8.33 1.32 -10.19
N THR A 247 -8.97 2.46 -10.50
CA THR A 247 -10.26 2.82 -9.90
C THR A 247 -11.32 1.75 -10.12
N PRO A 248 -11.97 1.22 -9.07
CA PRO A 248 -13.04 0.24 -9.19
C PRO A 248 -14.23 0.85 -9.94
N SER A 249 -14.90 0.02 -10.72
CA SER A 249 -16.14 0.36 -11.41
C SER A 249 -17.31 -0.47 -10.89
N LYS A 250 -18.52 0.07 -11.05
CA LYS A 250 -19.76 -0.61 -10.67
C LYS A 250 -19.87 -1.98 -11.35
N SER A 251 -19.59 -2.05 -12.66
CA SER A 251 -19.68 -3.28 -13.45
C SER A 251 -18.75 -4.39 -12.95
N GLN A 252 -17.51 -4.06 -12.55
CA GLN A 252 -16.60 -5.03 -11.93
C GLN A 252 -17.17 -5.61 -10.63
N ILE A 253 -17.65 -4.75 -9.73
CA ILE A 253 -18.14 -5.18 -8.40
C ILE A 253 -19.44 -5.97 -8.50
N GLU A 254 -20.37 -5.55 -9.37
CA GLU A 254 -21.60 -6.29 -9.63
C GLU A 254 -21.32 -7.65 -10.28
N ALA A 255 -20.37 -7.72 -11.23
CA ALA A 255 -19.99 -8.99 -11.84
C ALA A 255 -19.37 -9.96 -10.82
N LEU A 256 -18.52 -9.47 -9.90
CA LEU A 256 -17.98 -10.28 -8.81
C LEU A 256 -19.10 -10.80 -7.89
N LYS A 257 -20.03 -9.95 -7.48
CA LYS A 257 -21.18 -10.33 -6.64
C LYS A 257 -22.06 -11.38 -7.31
N ASN A 258 -22.38 -11.20 -8.59
CA ASN A 258 -23.24 -12.11 -9.34
C ASN A 258 -22.57 -13.47 -9.59
N THR A 259 -21.24 -13.48 -9.69
CA THR A 259 -20.44 -14.70 -9.93
C THR A 259 -20.24 -15.50 -8.64
N TYR A 260 -19.87 -14.82 -7.54
CA TYR A 260 -19.54 -15.44 -6.26
C TYR A 260 -20.63 -15.14 -5.22
N GLN A 261 -21.85 -15.61 -5.48
CA GLN A 261 -23.06 -15.20 -4.72
C GLN A 261 -23.03 -15.61 -3.25
N GLN A 262 -22.29 -16.67 -2.92
CA GLN A 262 -22.17 -17.20 -1.55
C GLN A 262 -20.96 -16.61 -0.79
N ALA A 263 -20.16 -15.77 -1.45
CA ALA A 263 -18.93 -15.28 -0.88
C ALA A 263 -19.16 -14.11 0.09
N LYS A 264 -18.36 -14.08 1.16
CA LYS A 264 -18.11 -12.87 1.93
C LYS A 264 -17.08 -12.01 1.19
N PHE A 265 -17.41 -10.73 1.03
CA PHE A 265 -16.54 -9.78 0.36
C PHE A 265 -15.68 -9.03 1.36
N SER A 266 -14.41 -8.85 0.99
CA SER A 266 -13.45 -8.03 1.73
C SER A 266 -12.65 -7.15 0.78
N THR A 267 -12.23 -5.98 1.24
CA THR A 267 -11.36 -5.06 0.49
C THR A 267 -10.00 -4.91 1.16
N ALA A 268 -8.99 -4.70 0.33
CA ALA A 268 -7.59 -4.47 0.69
C ALA A 268 -7.02 -3.34 -0.19
N TYR A 269 -7.72 -2.20 -0.23
CA TYR A 269 -7.29 -1.01 -0.96
C TYR A 269 -6.21 -0.22 -0.20
N ASP A 270 -5.53 0.67 -0.93
CA ASP A 270 -4.53 1.60 -0.40
C ASP A 270 -5.08 2.40 0.79
N ASN A 271 -4.21 2.72 1.74
CA ASN A 271 -4.53 3.54 2.90
C ASN A 271 -4.38 5.04 2.56
N ASP A 272 -5.22 5.49 1.64
CA ASP A 272 -5.37 6.91 1.28
C ASP A 272 -6.86 7.27 1.07
N ILE A 273 -7.13 8.55 0.78
CA ILE A 273 -8.50 9.03 0.58
C ILE A 273 -9.16 8.35 -0.64
N ALA A 274 -8.40 8.00 -1.68
CA ALA A 274 -8.95 7.30 -2.83
C ALA A 274 -9.36 5.86 -2.46
N GLY A 275 -8.55 5.15 -1.68
CA GLY A 275 -8.88 3.84 -1.12
C GLY A 275 -10.11 3.88 -0.21
N GLU A 276 -10.28 4.93 0.61
CA GLU A 276 -11.51 5.14 1.37
C GLU A 276 -12.73 5.34 0.46
N ALA A 277 -12.60 6.15 -0.60
CA ALA A 277 -13.65 6.31 -1.60
C ALA A 277 -13.97 4.98 -2.32
N PHE A 278 -12.97 4.12 -2.55
CA PHE A 278 -13.15 2.80 -3.16
C PHE A 278 -13.87 1.84 -2.23
N ASN A 279 -13.59 1.87 -0.93
CA ASN A 279 -14.34 1.13 0.09
C ASN A 279 -15.82 1.53 0.10
N ILE A 280 -16.11 2.85 0.10
CA ILE A 280 -17.48 3.39 0.02
C ILE A 280 -18.19 2.90 -1.25
N LYS A 281 -17.53 3.02 -2.40
CA LYS A 281 -18.07 2.60 -3.70
C LYS A 281 -18.38 1.12 -3.74
N THR A 282 -17.41 0.30 -3.35
CA THR A 282 -17.54 -1.16 -3.31
C THR A 282 -18.68 -1.58 -2.39
N ALA A 283 -18.79 -1.00 -1.20
CA ALA A 283 -19.87 -1.29 -0.26
C ALA A 283 -21.26 -0.97 -0.83
N ALA A 284 -21.43 0.20 -1.44
CA ALA A 284 -22.71 0.60 -2.03
C ALA A 284 -23.10 -0.30 -3.22
N TRP A 285 -22.16 -0.59 -4.13
CA TRP A 285 -22.43 -1.44 -5.29
C TRP A 285 -22.71 -2.90 -4.91
N LEU A 286 -22.03 -3.43 -3.88
CA LEU A 286 -22.37 -4.75 -3.31
C LEU A 286 -23.80 -4.79 -2.74
N GLU A 287 -24.36 -3.67 -2.31
CA GLU A 287 -25.75 -3.56 -1.86
C GLU A 287 -26.72 -3.12 -2.98
N GLY A 288 -26.25 -3.00 -4.23
CA GLY A 288 -27.08 -2.57 -5.36
C GLY A 288 -27.49 -1.09 -5.32
N LYS A 289 -26.75 -0.26 -4.57
CA LYS A 289 -27.01 1.18 -4.43
C LYS A 289 -26.17 2.00 -5.42
N GLU A 290 -26.75 3.08 -5.94
CA GLU A 290 -26.02 4.05 -6.75
C GLU A 290 -25.19 4.96 -5.85
N VAL A 291 -23.95 5.23 -6.25
CA VAL A 291 -23.06 6.08 -5.48
C VAL A 291 -22.13 6.88 -6.38
N ALA A 292 -21.91 8.14 -5.98
CA ALA A 292 -20.91 9.01 -6.56
C ALA A 292 -20.16 9.71 -5.42
N VAL A 293 -18.83 9.78 -5.55
CA VAL A 293 -17.96 10.38 -4.56
C VAL A 293 -17.22 11.56 -5.17
N ARG A 294 -17.22 12.70 -4.45
CA ARG A 294 -16.50 13.91 -4.81
C ARG A 294 -15.49 14.25 -3.72
N GLN A 295 -14.21 14.30 -4.12
CA GLN A 295 -13.07 14.70 -3.30
C GLN A 295 -12.31 15.81 -4.06
N LYS A 296 -12.54 17.08 -3.70
CA LYS A 296 -11.75 18.21 -4.25
C LYS A 296 -10.55 18.48 -3.38
N LYS A 297 -9.37 18.77 -3.94
CA LYS A 297 -8.12 18.86 -3.14
C LYS A 297 -8.21 19.91 -2.02
N GLU A 298 -8.83 21.04 -2.33
CA GLU A 298 -9.04 22.19 -1.45
C GLU A 298 -10.18 22.02 -0.44
N ASP A 299 -11.08 21.06 -0.67
CA ASP A 299 -12.23 20.81 0.20
C ASP A 299 -11.81 19.90 1.37
N PRO A 300 -11.98 20.30 2.65
CA PRO A 300 -11.67 19.42 3.77
C PRO A 300 -12.63 18.22 3.89
N GLU A 301 -13.76 18.23 3.17
CA GLU A 301 -14.76 17.16 3.21
C GLU A 301 -14.76 16.33 1.93
N ILE A 302 -15.15 15.06 2.07
CA ILE A 302 -15.58 14.20 0.96
C ILE A 302 -17.11 14.24 0.88
N HIS A 303 -17.63 14.43 -0.32
CA HIS A 303 -19.07 14.47 -0.59
C HIS A 303 -19.49 13.15 -1.22
N ILE A 304 -20.42 12.45 -0.59
CA ILE A 304 -20.89 11.14 -1.04
C ILE A 304 -22.37 11.28 -1.36
N LYS A 305 -22.72 11.16 -2.65
CA LYS A 305 -24.11 11.04 -3.08
C LYS A 305 -24.45 9.56 -3.20
N LEU A 306 -25.28 9.06 -2.29
CA LEU A 306 -25.77 7.68 -2.27
C LEU A 306 -27.26 7.68 -2.58
N ASN A 307 -27.64 7.17 -3.75
CA ASN A 307 -28.97 7.38 -4.32
C ASN A 307 -29.34 8.88 -4.28
N GLU A 308 -30.40 9.24 -3.54
CA GLU A 308 -30.84 10.63 -3.36
C GLU A 308 -30.25 11.31 -2.11
N GLN A 309 -29.56 10.57 -1.24
CA GLN A 309 -28.99 11.10 0.01
C GLN A 309 -27.58 11.62 -0.21
N THR A 310 -27.23 12.69 0.51
CA THR A 310 -25.88 13.27 0.49
C THR A 310 -25.26 13.22 1.87
N PHE A 311 -24.04 12.72 1.95
CA PHE A 311 -23.22 12.69 3.16
C PHE A 311 -21.97 13.55 2.95
N ARG A 312 -21.56 14.25 4.00
CA ARG A 312 -20.30 14.99 4.05
C ARG A 312 -19.48 14.48 5.22
N ILE A 313 -18.24 14.12 4.96
CA ILE A 313 -17.34 13.56 5.99
C ILE A 313 -15.99 14.23 5.84
N ASN A 314 -15.43 14.70 6.95
CA ASN A 314 -14.09 15.28 6.97
C ASN A 314 -13.05 14.22 6.53
N LYS A 315 -12.12 14.61 5.66
CA LYS A 315 -11.07 13.73 5.11
C LYS A 315 -10.02 13.29 6.13
N ASP A 316 -9.79 14.10 7.16
CA ASP A 316 -8.85 13.80 8.25
C ASP A 316 -9.44 12.81 9.25
N ASN A 317 -10.70 12.38 9.07
CA ASN A 317 -11.30 11.34 9.88
C ASN A 317 -10.58 9.99 9.65
N PRO A 318 -9.85 9.44 10.64
CA PRO A 318 -9.08 8.21 10.49
C PRO A 318 -9.96 6.97 10.26
N SER A 319 -11.27 7.10 10.51
CA SER A 319 -12.30 6.07 10.34
C SER A 319 -13.39 6.54 9.35
N LEU A 320 -12.99 7.21 8.27
CA LEU A 320 -13.89 7.78 7.26
C LEU A 320 -14.92 6.75 6.76
N PHE A 321 -14.48 5.61 6.24
CA PHE A 321 -15.39 4.58 5.75
C PHE A 321 -16.32 4.03 6.83
N ASN A 322 -15.84 3.82 8.06
CA ASN A 322 -16.69 3.36 9.16
C ASN A 322 -17.74 4.40 9.56
N SER A 323 -17.37 5.69 9.49
CA SER A 323 -18.29 6.80 9.75
C SER A 323 -19.38 6.87 8.68
N PHE A 324 -19.00 6.72 7.41
CA PHE A 324 -19.95 6.58 6.31
C PHE A 324 -20.88 5.36 6.52
N ARG A 325 -20.30 4.19 6.77
CA ARG A 325 -21.05 2.94 6.99
C ARG A 325 -22.11 3.08 8.06
N LYS A 326 -21.74 3.68 9.20
CA LYS A 326 -22.67 3.92 10.32
C LYS A 326 -23.76 4.91 9.95
N ALA A 327 -23.42 6.02 9.29
CA ALA A 327 -24.39 7.06 8.91
C ALA A 327 -25.36 6.60 7.81
N ALA A 328 -24.86 5.89 6.81
CA ALA A 328 -25.63 5.45 5.64
C ALA A 328 -26.29 4.07 5.82
N SER A 329 -25.93 3.33 6.87
CA SER A 329 -26.30 1.91 7.05
C SER A 329 -25.96 1.06 5.81
N VAL A 330 -24.74 1.24 5.28
CA VAL A 330 -24.21 0.58 4.07
C VAL A 330 -22.85 -0.02 4.35
N GLY A 331 -22.60 -1.24 3.89
CA GLY A 331 -21.30 -1.90 3.95
C GLY A 331 -21.07 -2.68 5.25
N ASN A 332 -22.13 -2.98 6.00
CA ASN A 332 -22.02 -3.75 7.25
C ASN A 332 -21.50 -5.17 7.05
N SER A 333 -21.73 -5.75 5.86
CA SER A 333 -21.22 -7.07 5.46
C SER A 333 -19.83 -7.03 4.81
N LEU A 334 -19.29 -5.85 4.49
CA LEU A 334 -17.98 -5.69 3.87
C LEU A 334 -16.90 -5.55 4.94
N THR A 335 -15.88 -6.40 4.91
CA THR A 335 -14.68 -6.21 5.74
C THR A 335 -13.64 -5.42 4.98
N ALA A 336 -13.17 -4.30 5.52
CA ALA A 336 -12.09 -3.51 4.92
C ALA A 336 -10.80 -3.65 5.72
N TYR A 337 -9.81 -4.30 5.12
CA TYR A 337 -8.45 -4.41 5.65
C TYR A 337 -7.66 -3.17 5.25
N LYS A 338 -6.85 -2.64 6.18
CA LYS A 338 -6.05 -1.43 5.95
C LYS A 338 -4.57 -1.70 6.19
N PRO A 339 -3.67 -1.34 5.25
CA PRO A 339 -2.25 -1.38 5.52
C PRO A 339 -1.86 -0.33 6.59
N HIS A 340 -0.68 -0.52 7.19
CA HIS A 340 -0.05 0.45 8.09
C HIS A 340 0.52 1.64 7.34
N THR A 341 1.10 1.36 6.18
CA THR A 341 1.73 2.34 5.30
C THR A 341 0.78 2.72 4.18
N LYS A 342 1.29 3.03 2.97
CA LYS A 342 0.44 3.39 1.84
C LYS A 342 -0.33 2.19 1.30
N ASP A 343 0.34 1.06 1.12
CA ASP A 343 -0.21 -0.15 0.49
C ASP A 343 0.33 -1.43 1.16
N PHE A 344 -0.30 -2.57 0.90
CA PHE A 344 0.11 -3.85 1.52
C PHE A 344 1.48 -4.32 1.03
N ASN A 345 1.90 -3.92 -0.19
CA ASN A 345 3.24 -4.25 -0.66
C ASN A 345 4.33 -3.49 0.10
N GLU A 346 4.10 -2.22 0.46
CA GLU A 346 5.02 -1.45 1.29
C GLU A 346 5.12 -2.03 2.71
N ASP A 347 4.00 -2.46 3.30
CA ASP A 347 4.00 -3.17 4.59
C ASP A 347 4.84 -4.46 4.53
N LEU A 348 4.66 -5.26 3.48
CA LEU A 348 5.43 -6.49 3.25
C LEU A 348 6.93 -6.19 3.09
N GLN A 349 7.29 -5.21 2.28
CA GLN A 349 8.69 -4.82 2.07
C GLN A 349 9.37 -4.37 3.36
N LYS A 350 8.61 -3.72 4.25
CA LYS A 350 9.08 -3.30 5.57
C LYS A 350 8.98 -4.40 6.63
N GLY A 351 8.35 -5.54 6.34
CA GLY A 351 8.13 -6.62 7.31
C GLY A 351 7.24 -6.17 8.49
N LEU A 352 6.24 -5.33 8.21
CA LEU A 352 5.30 -4.88 9.23
C LEU A 352 4.23 -5.93 9.46
N MET A 353 3.93 -6.19 10.72
CA MET A 353 2.78 -6.99 11.12
C MET A 353 1.45 -6.36 10.67
N PRO A 354 0.45 -7.15 10.25
CA PRO A 354 -0.90 -6.65 10.01
C PRO A 354 -1.60 -6.11 11.26
N ARG A 355 -2.49 -5.15 11.07
CA ARG A 355 -3.25 -4.48 12.14
C ARG A 355 -4.07 -5.46 12.98
N GLU A 356 -4.64 -6.47 12.33
CA GLU A 356 -5.55 -7.45 12.91
C GLU A 356 -4.82 -8.47 13.79
N LEU A 357 -3.49 -8.56 13.67
CA LEU A 357 -2.66 -9.42 14.51
C LEU A 357 -2.16 -8.71 15.76
N ILE A 358 -2.33 -7.39 15.88
CA ILE A 358 -1.87 -6.65 17.05
C ILE A 358 -2.76 -7.00 18.25
N PRO A 359 -2.21 -7.48 19.37
CA PRO A 359 -2.97 -7.93 20.54
C PRO A 359 -3.47 -6.76 21.40
N TYR A 360 -4.32 -5.89 20.84
CA TYR A 360 -4.81 -4.69 21.51
C TYR A 360 -5.54 -4.97 22.82
N ASP A 361 -6.25 -6.09 22.94
CA ASP A 361 -6.93 -6.47 24.19
C ASP A 361 -5.92 -6.74 25.32
N GLN A 362 -4.80 -7.40 24.99
CA GLN A 362 -3.71 -7.61 25.94
C GLN A 362 -3.01 -6.29 26.29
N MET A 363 -2.83 -5.37 25.33
CA MET A 363 -2.29 -4.02 25.59
C MET A 363 -3.18 -3.27 26.58
N LYS A 364 -4.49 -3.31 26.34
CA LYS A 364 -5.48 -2.63 27.17
C LYS A 364 -5.46 -3.15 28.60
N SER A 365 -5.25 -4.46 28.82
CA SER A 365 -5.15 -5.06 30.15
C SER A 365 -3.97 -4.56 30.99
N ILE A 366 -2.95 -3.99 30.33
CA ILE A 366 -1.78 -3.37 30.98
C ILE A 366 -1.80 -1.83 30.88
N GLY A 367 -2.94 -1.26 30.50
CA GLY A 367 -3.13 0.20 30.44
C GLY A 367 -2.58 0.86 29.18
N ILE A 368 -2.23 0.10 28.14
CA ILE A 368 -1.80 0.63 26.84
C ILE A 368 -2.98 0.59 25.87
N SER A 369 -3.37 1.75 25.35
CA SER A 369 -4.44 1.88 24.36
C SER A 369 -3.90 1.84 22.93
N LYS A 370 -4.80 1.62 21.97
CA LYS A 370 -4.48 1.76 20.53
C LYS A 370 -3.99 3.17 20.19
N ALA A 371 -4.54 4.20 20.84
CA ALA A 371 -4.12 5.58 20.63
C ALA A 371 -2.66 5.81 21.05
N ASP A 372 -2.18 5.11 22.09
CA ASP A 372 -0.78 5.21 22.52
C ASP A 372 0.17 4.64 21.47
N ILE A 373 -0.22 3.57 20.78
CA ILE A 373 0.56 3.01 19.65
C ILE A 373 0.52 3.96 18.44
N GLU A 374 -0.63 4.58 18.18
CA GLU A 374 -0.79 5.53 17.06
C GLU A 374 -0.08 6.87 17.30
N ALA A 375 0.13 7.24 18.57
CA ALA A 375 0.88 8.42 18.98
C ALA A 375 2.40 8.26 18.85
N MET A 376 2.91 7.03 18.73
CA MET A 376 4.33 6.79 18.46
C MET A 376 4.76 7.47 17.16
N SER A 377 6.00 7.96 17.13
CA SER A 377 6.59 8.43 15.88
C SER A 377 6.56 7.30 14.83
N LYS A 378 6.59 7.67 13.55
CA LYS A 378 6.56 6.69 12.45
C LYS A 378 7.67 5.64 12.61
N MET A 379 8.87 6.06 12.99
CA MET A 379 10.02 5.18 13.17
C MET A 379 9.82 4.19 14.32
N GLU A 380 9.39 4.67 15.48
CA GLU A 380 9.14 3.83 16.67
C GLU A 380 8.03 2.82 16.41
N ARG A 381 6.97 3.24 15.73
CA ARG A 381 5.84 2.37 15.40
C ARG A 381 6.23 1.29 14.41
N GLU A 382 6.96 1.64 13.35
CA GLU A 382 7.46 0.65 12.39
C GLU A 382 8.41 -0.35 13.07
N ALA A 383 9.28 0.11 13.97
CA ALA A 383 10.14 -0.75 14.77
C ALA A 383 9.30 -1.70 15.65
N PHE A 384 8.33 -1.17 16.39
CA PHE A 384 7.44 -1.96 17.25
C PHE A 384 6.67 -3.04 16.47
N LEU A 385 6.14 -2.70 15.29
CA LEU A 385 5.42 -3.64 14.41
C LEU A 385 6.33 -4.70 13.77
N LYS A 386 7.65 -4.52 13.79
CA LYS A 386 8.66 -5.54 13.43
C LYS A 386 9.05 -6.42 14.62
N GLY A 387 8.47 -6.18 15.79
CA GLY A 387 8.77 -6.85 17.06
C GLY A 387 9.76 -6.11 17.96
N GLU A 388 10.27 -4.93 17.57
CA GLU A 388 11.16 -4.12 18.41
C GLU A 388 10.47 -3.62 19.67
N SER A 389 11.28 -3.31 20.67
CA SER A 389 10.76 -2.73 21.90
C SER A 389 10.26 -1.32 21.64
N SER A 390 9.08 -1.01 22.16
CA SER A 390 8.50 0.32 22.17
C SER A 390 9.41 1.33 22.91
N PRO A 391 9.13 2.63 22.78
CA PRO A 391 9.54 3.62 23.77
C PRO A 391 9.04 3.24 25.18
N ILE A 392 9.56 3.91 26.21
CA ILE A 392 9.05 3.72 27.58
C ILE A 392 7.60 4.19 27.64
N MET A 393 6.70 3.29 28.03
CA MET A 393 5.28 3.52 28.19
C MET A 393 4.90 3.47 29.67
N LYS A 394 3.86 4.22 30.05
CA LYS A 394 3.24 4.10 31.37
C LYS A 394 2.30 2.90 31.35
N LEU A 395 2.47 1.99 32.29
CA LEU A 395 1.58 0.86 32.49
C LEU A 395 0.64 1.15 33.65
N LYS A 396 -0.61 0.69 33.52
CA LYS A 396 -1.61 0.69 34.58
C LYS A 396 -2.32 -0.65 34.61
N VAL A 397 -2.22 -1.36 35.74
CA VAL A 397 -2.87 -2.65 35.94
C VAL A 397 -3.78 -2.55 37.15
N GLU A 398 -5.04 -2.94 37.01
CA GLU A 398 -5.99 -3.06 38.12
C GLU A 398 -6.12 -4.52 38.51
N LYS A 399 -5.80 -4.85 39.77
CA LYS A 399 -5.92 -6.21 40.31
C LYS A 399 -6.50 -6.13 41.71
N GLU A 400 -7.57 -6.89 41.96
CA GLU A 400 -8.21 -7.00 43.28
C GLU A 400 -8.59 -5.63 43.88
N GLY A 401 -9.06 -4.70 43.03
CA GLY A 401 -9.43 -3.34 43.45
C GLY A 401 -8.25 -2.39 43.70
N THR A 402 -7.00 -2.86 43.59
CA THR A 402 -5.79 -2.04 43.72
C THR A 402 -5.24 -1.69 42.34
N THR A 403 -4.90 -0.41 42.14
CA THR A 403 -4.23 0.07 40.92
C THR A 403 -2.71 0.04 41.12
N TYR A 404 -2.02 -0.66 40.22
CA TYR A 404 -0.56 -0.64 40.11
C TYR A 404 -0.15 0.18 38.89
N SER A 405 0.81 1.08 39.07
CA SER A 405 1.37 1.90 37.99
C SER A 405 2.88 1.73 37.89
N GLY A 406 3.40 1.68 36.67
CA GLY A 406 4.83 1.57 36.43
C GLY A 406 5.23 2.07 35.05
N GLN A 407 6.52 1.95 34.74
CA GLN A 407 7.05 2.25 33.41
C GLN A 407 7.70 0.99 32.83
N ALA A 408 7.48 0.76 31.56
CA ALA A 408 8.05 -0.38 30.85
C ALA A 408 8.16 -0.08 29.36
N LYS A 409 9.06 -0.77 28.67
CA LYS A 409 8.90 -0.98 27.22
C LYS A 409 8.03 -2.21 26.98
N VAL A 410 7.44 -2.30 25.81
CA VAL A 410 6.71 -3.48 25.36
C VAL A 410 7.20 -3.92 23.99
N SER A 411 7.22 -5.22 23.72
CA SER A 411 7.55 -5.78 22.41
C SER A 411 6.50 -6.81 21.99
N LEU A 412 6.37 -7.02 20.68
CA LEU A 412 5.50 -8.04 20.11
C LEU A 412 6.31 -9.32 19.86
N TYR A 413 5.73 -10.47 20.19
CA TYR A 413 6.31 -11.77 19.87
C TYR A 413 5.24 -12.78 19.47
N GLU A 414 5.60 -13.69 18.57
CA GLU A 414 4.74 -14.79 18.13
C GLU A 414 4.89 -15.97 19.09
N LYS A 415 3.77 -16.47 19.61
CA LYS A 415 3.71 -17.70 20.40
C LYS A 415 3.90 -18.92 19.49
N THR A 416 4.14 -20.08 20.08
CA THR A 416 4.30 -21.35 19.35
C THR A 416 3.08 -21.76 18.52
N ASN A 417 1.89 -21.24 18.84
CA ASN A 417 0.65 -21.47 18.09
C ASN A 417 0.40 -20.43 16.97
N GLY A 418 1.36 -19.53 16.70
CA GLY A 418 1.22 -18.46 15.71
C GLY A 418 0.45 -17.22 16.20
N GLU A 419 -0.02 -17.21 17.45
CA GLU A 419 -0.72 -16.08 18.03
C GLU A 419 0.27 -15.00 18.51
N MET A 420 -0.01 -13.75 18.17
CA MET A 420 0.80 -12.63 18.64
C MET A 420 0.47 -12.23 20.07
N ALA A 421 1.50 -11.96 20.86
CA ALA A 421 1.40 -11.49 22.23
C ALA A 421 2.41 -10.38 22.55
N ILE A 422 2.21 -9.77 23.72
CA ILE A 422 3.03 -8.69 24.23
C ILE A 422 3.95 -9.23 25.31
N LYS A 423 5.20 -8.81 25.25
CA LYS A 423 6.17 -8.96 26.32
C LYS A 423 6.41 -7.61 27.00
N VAL A 424 6.37 -7.60 28.32
CA VAL A 424 6.62 -6.41 29.14
C VAL A 424 8.07 -6.39 29.62
N HIS A 425 8.74 -5.25 29.45
CA HIS A 425 10.12 -4.99 29.82
C HIS A 425 10.16 -3.88 30.88
N PRO A 426 10.06 -4.21 32.18
CA PRO A 426 9.91 -3.22 33.24
C PRO A 426 11.18 -2.37 33.40
N VAL A 427 11.01 -1.07 33.65
CA VAL A 427 12.11 -0.16 33.99
C VAL A 427 12.52 -0.39 35.44
N ARG A 428 13.79 -0.75 35.66
CA ARG A 428 14.41 -0.98 36.97
C ARG A 428 15.25 0.23 37.39
N LEU A 429 15.37 0.46 38.69
CA LEU A 429 16.18 1.57 39.26
C LEU A 429 17.67 1.44 38.92
N GLY A 430 18.16 0.21 38.75
CA GLY A 430 19.52 -0.08 38.37
C GLY A 430 19.70 -1.57 38.06
N ILE A 431 20.90 -1.91 37.62
CA ILE A 431 21.31 -3.29 37.37
C ILE A 431 22.03 -3.79 38.62
N GLU A 432 21.54 -4.88 39.19
CA GLU A 432 22.20 -5.60 40.28
C GLU A 432 23.05 -6.75 39.71
N ASN A 433 24.21 -7.03 40.32
CA ASN A 433 25.09 -8.13 39.90
C ASN A 433 24.60 -9.48 40.45
N ASN A 434 23.38 -9.86 40.08
CA ASN A 434 22.76 -11.11 40.52
C ASN A 434 23.30 -12.36 39.78
N TYR A 435 24.32 -12.19 38.95
CA TYR A 435 24.91 -13.24 38.10
C TYR A 435 26.37 -13.54 38.44
N SER A 436 26.89 -12.99 39.55
CA SER A 436 28.29 -13.20 39.99
C SER A 436 29.34 -12.84 38.93
N LEU A 437 29.06 -11.80 38.15
CA LEU A 437 29.99 -11.26 37.15
C LEU A 437 31.21 -10.64 37.83
N SER A 438 32.38 -10.71 37.20
CA SER A 438 33.53 -9.91 37.61
C SER A 438 33.26 -8.41 37.42
N ASP A 439 34.01 -7.54 38.09
CA ASP A 439 33.83 -6.08 37.95
C ASP A 439 33.95 -5.60 36.49
N GLN A 440 34.88 -6.18 35.73
CA GLN A 440 35.04 -5.88 34.31
C GLN A 440 33.84 -6.35 33.48
N GLN A 441 33.33 -7.56 33.74
CA GLN A 441 32.13 -8.08 33.08
C GLN A 441 30.90 -7.26 33.44
N PHE A 442 30.76 -6.86 34.70
CA PHE A 442 29.63 -6.08 35.17
C PHE A 442 29.64 -4.65 34.62
N SER A 443 30.80 -4.02 34.47
CA SER A 443 30.93 -2.73 33.78
C SER A 443 30.46 -2.83 32.34
N LYS A 444 30.97 -3.80 31.58
CA LYS A 444 30.53 -4.05 30.19
C LYS A 444 29.02 -4.30 30.09
N LEU A 445 28.46 -5.05 31.04
CA LEU A 445 27.03 -5.29 31.09
C LEU A 445 26.24 -3.97 31.28
N LYS A 446 26.71 -3.07 32.16
CA LYS A 446 26.07 -1.75 32.39
C LYS A 446 26.13 -0.85 31.16
N ASP A 447 27.19 -0.97 30.35
CA ASP A 447 27.34 -0.23 29.09
C ASP A 447 26.47 -0.84 27.96
N GLY A 448 25.75 -1.93 28.23
CA GLY A 448 24.86 -2.60 27.27
C GLY A 448 25.58 -3.58 26.33
N GLU A 449 26.85 -3.90 26.60
CA GLU A 449 27.59 -4.91 25.84
C GLU A 449 27.12 -6.33 26.18
N ILE A 450 27.29 -7.26 25.22
CA ILE A 450 27.13 -8.68 25.50
C ILE A 450 28.30 -9.18 26.32
N VAL A 451 27.97 -9.90 27.38
CA VAL A 451 28.91 -10.53 28.30
C VAL A 451 28.70 -12.03 28.27
N ALA A 452 29.72 -12.78 27.87
CA ALA A 452 29.77 -14.22 28.07
C ALA A 452 30.20 -14.53 29.51
N HIS A 453 29.44 -15.38 30.20
CA HIS A 453 29.70 -15.77 31.58
C HIS A 453 29.35 -17.24 31.80
N GLN A 454 30.27 -17.98 32.42
CA GLN A 454 30.09 -19.41 32.68
C GLN A 454 29.62 -19.63 34.12
N VAL A 455 28.53 -20.38 34.27
CA VAL A 455 27.92 -20.67 35.57
C VAL A 455 27.95 -22.17 35.81
N ASN A 456 28.40 -22.58 37.00
CA ASN A 456 28.26 -23.95 37.45
C ASN A 456 26.85 -24.17 37.99
N LYS A 457 26.01 -24.93 37.28
CA LYS A 457 24.69 -25.38 37.75
C LYS A 457 24.75 -26.88 38.03
N ASN A 458 24.57 -27.26 39.30
CA ASN A 458 24.50 -28.66 39.74
C ASN A 458 25.69 -29.52 39.26
N GLY A 459 26.91 -28.97 39.27
CA GLY A 459 28.13 -29.68 38.84
C GLY A 459 28.40 -29.64 37.33
N THR A 460 27.53 -29.02 36.55
CA THR A 460 27.71 -28.84 35.09
C THR A 460 28.02 -27.38 34.79
N LEU A 461 29.13 -27.13 34.08
CA LEU A 461 29.46 -25.81 33.55
C LEU A 461 28.55 -25.49 32.37
N LYS A 462 27.88 -24.33 32.43
CA LYS A 462 27.02 -23.82 31.37
C LYS A 462 27.43 -22.41 30.99
N ASP A 463 27.52 -22.15 29.70
CA ASP A 463 27.85 -20.82 29.17
C ASP A 463 26.57 -20.02 28.93
N TYR A 464 26.55 -18.80 29.45
CA TYR A 464 25.47 -17.84 29.30
C TYR A 464 25.95 -16.58 28.61
N LEU A 465 25.09 -15.99 27.77
CA LEU A 465 25.25 -14.62 27.31
C LEU A 465 24.30 -13.72 28.08
N LEU A 466 24.79 -12.56 28.53
CA LEU A 466 24.03 -11.53 29.22
C LEU A 466 24.15 -10.21 28.49
N GLN A 467 23.08 -9.42 28.48
CA GLN A 467 23.08 -8.05 27.95
C GLN A 467 22.05 -7.22 28.68
N ALA A 468 22.41 -5.99 29.07
CA ALA A 468 21.46 -5.06 29.66
C ALA A 468 20.83 -4.14 28.61
N ASP A 469 19.53 -3.93 28.70
CA ASP A 469 18.87 -2.82 28.02
C ASP A 469 19.10 -1.54 28.82
N THR A 470 19.98 -0.67 28.33
CA THR A 470 20.41 0.57 29.02
C THR A 470 19.26 1.56 29.26
N LYS A 471 18.11 1.39 28.61
CA LYS A 471 16.94 2.25 28.87
C LYS A 471 16.00 1.69 29.94
N THR A 472 16.05 0.38 30.22
CA THR A 472 15.17 -0.27 31.23
C THR A 472 15.95 -0.84 32.40
N ASN A 473 17.28 -0.92 32.32
CA ASN A 473 18.13 -1.65 33.26
C ASN A 473 17.74 -3.14 33.40
N GLU A 474 17.01 -3.69 32.43
CA GLU A 474 16.68 -5.11 32.40
C GLU A 474 17.84 -5.91 31.79
N VAL A 475 18.30 -6.94 32.51
CA VAL A 475 19.31 -7.87 31.99
C VAL A 475 18.62 -9.05 31.33
N LYS A 476 18.84 -9.23 30.03
CA LYS A 476 18.52 -10.46 29.31
C LYS A 476 19.67 -11.45 29.49
N TYR A 477 19.33 -12.72 29.70
CA TYR A 477 20.30 -13.81 29.82
C TYR A 477 19.80 -15.04 29.04
N VAL A 478 20.70 -15.73 28.35
CA VAL A 478 20.37 -16.92 27.54
C VAL A 478 21.48 -17.97 27.64
N ASP A 479 21.11 -19.24 27.71
CA ASP A 479 22.04 -20.38 27.65
C ASP A 479 22.54 -20.51 26.20
N VAL A 480 23.86 -20.48 25.99
CA VAL A 480 24.48 -20.54 24.65
C VAL A 480 24.05 -21.78 23.88
N SER A 481 23.82 -22.91 24.57
CA SER A 481 23.38 -24.16 23.96
C SER A 481 21.96 -24.08 23.39
N SER A 482 21.13 -23.17 23.91
CA SER A 482 19.75 -22.94 23.44
C SER A 482 19.65 -21.99 22.24
N ILE A 483 20.75 -21.33 21.86
CA ILE A 483 20.78 -20.38 20.75
C ILE A 483 20.78 -21.14 19.42
N ASN A 484 19.66 -21.04 18.70
CA ASN A 484 19.51 -21.55 17.34
C ASN A 484 19.76 -20.43 16.34
N LEU A 485 20.95 -20.41 15.75
CA LEU A 485 21.29 -19.48 14.66
C LEU A 485 20.80 -20.04 13.33
N PRO A 486 20.23 -19.20 12.44
CA PRO A 486 19.83 -19.64 11.11
C PRO A 486 21.06 -20.07 10.30
N ASP A 487 20.85 -20.93 9.30
CA ASP A 487 21.93 -21.32 8.38
C ASP A 487 22.29 -20.22 7.39
N ARG A 488 21.38 -19.27 7.18
CA ARG A 488 21.58 -18.13 6.28
C ARG A 488 21.12 -16.83 6.92
N ILE A 489 21.91 -15.78 6.75
CA ILE A 489 21.52 -14.41 7.07
C ILE A 489 21.63 -13.57 5.80
N GLN A 490 20.52 -12.97 5.35
CA GLN A 490 20.49 -12.12 4.15
C GLN A 490 21.11 -12.78 2.89
N GLY A 491 20.87 -14.08 2.70
CA GLY A 491 21.40 -14.86 1.58
C GLY A 491 22.80 -15.46 1.82
N TYR A 492 23.58 -14.89 2.74
CA TYR A 492 24.89 -15.41 3.12
C TYR A 492 24.77 -16.69 3.96
N VAL A 493 25.49 -17.75 3.58
CA VAL A 493 25.52 -19.02 4.31
C VAL A 493 26.55 -18.94 5.43
N LEU A 494 26.09 -19.07 6.68
CA LEU A 494 26.95 -18.98 7.86
C LEU A 494 27.80 -20.24 8.04
N ARG A 495 29.10 -20.06 8.19
CA ARG A 495 30.05 -21.12 8.56
C ARG A 495 29.96 -21.43 10.05
N ASN A 496 30.34 -22.65 10.44
CA ASN A 496 30.32 -23.06 11.85
C ASN A 496 31.20 -22.17 12.74
N GLU A 497 32.36 -21.72 12.24
CA GLU A 497 33.23 -20.78 12.95
C GLU A 497 32.54 -19.43 13.21
N GLU A 498 31.80 -18.91 12.24
CA GLU A 498 31.05 -17.65 12.36
C GLU A 498 29.88 -17.80 13.33
N LYS A 499 29.17 -18.94 13.30
CA LYS A 499 28.15 -19.26 14.30
C LYS A 499 28.74 -19.31 15.71
N ASN A 500 29.93 -19.87 15.87
CA ASN A 500 30.61 -19.91 17.16
C ASN A 500 31.03 -18.52 17.63
N LYS A 501 31.59 -17.66 16.76
CA LYS A 501 31.90 -16.26 17.07
C LYS A 501 30.66 -15.48 17.53
N LEU A 502 29.55 -15.63 16.80
CA LEU A 502 28.28 -15.02 17.22
C LEU A 502 27.88 -15.52 18.62
N LYS A 503 27.95 -16.83 18.87
CA LYS A 503 27.63 -17.46 20.16
C LYS A 503 28.56 -17.08 21.32
N THR A 504 29.77 -16.56 21.05
CA THR A 504 30.65 -15.98 22.07
C THR A 504 30.43 -14.48 22.27
N GLY A 505 29.50 -13.88 21.51
CA GLY A 505 29.20 -12.45 21.56
C GLY A 505 30.14 -11.61 20.70
N GLU A 506 30.93 -12.21 19.80
CA GLU A 506 31.74 -11.50 18.81
C GLU A 506 30.93 -11.13 17.57
N SER A 507 31.41 -10.14 16.80
CA SER A 507 30.84 -9.80 15.50
C SER A 507 31.51 -10.57 14.37
N ILE A 508 30.77 -10.75 13.27
CA ILE A 508 31.27 -11.27 12.01
C ILE A 508 31.04 -10.24 10.91
N GLU A 509 31.95 -10.16 9.95
CA GLU A 509 31.78 -9.34 8.76
C GLU A 509 31.34 -10.22 7.60
N ILE A 510 30.22 -9.90 6.98
CA ILE A 510 29.72 -10.60 5.79
C ILE A 510 29.54 -9.62 4.64
N GLN A 511 29.50 -10.16 3.42
CA GLN A 511 29.10 -9.42 2.24
C GLN A 511 27.77 -9.99 1.76
N ASN A 512 26.74 -9.15 1.68
CA ASN A 512 25.43 -9.59 1.22
C ASN A 512 25.43 -9.82 -0.31
N GLU A 513 24.34 -10.38 -0.85
CA GLU A 513 24.19 -10.65 -2.30
C GLU A 513 24.29 -9.39 -3.18
N ARG A 514 24.21 -8.19 -2.60
CA ARG A 514 24.34 -6.90 -3.27
C ARG A 514 25.77 -6.35 -3.24
N GLY A 515 26.71 -7.07 -2.63
CA GLY A 515 28.10 -6.65 -2.49
C GLY A 515 28.36 -5.69 -1.33
N GLU A 516 27.37 -5.42 -0.47
CA GLU A 516 27.52 -4.51 0.68
C GLU A 516 28.14 -5.26 1.86
N ARG A 517 29.15 -4.66 2.49
CA ARG A 517 29.75 -5.19 3.72
C ARG A 517 28.88 -4.84 4.94
N GLN A 518 28.69 -5.82 5.81
CA GLN A 518 27.89 -5.69 7.01
C GLN A 518 28.56 -6.39 8.18
N SER A 519 28.53 -5.74 9.34
CA SER A 519 28.87 -6.32 10.62
C SER A 519 27.61 -6.92 11.25
N ILE A 520 27.68 -8.19 11.65
CA ILE A 520 26.60 -8.90 12.35
C ILE A 520 27.10 -9.27 13.73
N LYS A 521 26.30 -9.01 14.76
CA LYS A 521 26.55 -9.44 16.13
C LYS A 521 25.26 -9.98 16.74
N LEU A 522 25.35 -10.88 17.72
CA LEU A 522 24.20 -11.15 18.59
C LEU A 522 23.78 -9.86 19.32
N ASP A 523 22.49 -9.76 19.59
CA ASP A 523 21.89 -8.69 20.38
C ASP A 523 20.63 -9.26 21.05
N LEU A 524 20.74 -9.52 22.35
CA LEU A 524 19.68 -10.14 23.15
C LEU A 524 18.49 -9.19 23.39
N ILE A 525 18.66 -7.90 23.08
CA ILE A 525 17.61 -6.88 23.17
C ILE A 525 16.87 -6.75 21.83
N ALA A 526 17.55 -7.00 20.71
CA ALA A 526 16.95 -6.97 19.38
C ALA A 526 15.91 -8.11 19.19
N PRO A 527 14.80 -7.88 18.45
CA PRO A 527 13.70 -8.86 18.33
C PRO A 527 14.11 -10.18 17.68
N LYS A 528 15.01 -10.08 16.71
CA LYS A 528 15.54 -11.23 15.97
C LYS A 528 16.80 -11.80 16.62
N GLY A 529 17.19 -11.31 17.79
CA GLY A 529 18.40 -11.72 18.51
C GLY A 529 19.71 -11.29 17.85
N LEU A 530 19.66 -10.46 16.81
CA LEU A 530 20.79 -10.08 15.96
C LEU A 530 20.77 -8.58 15.66
N ASN A 531 21.94 -7.96 15.68
CA ASN A 531 22.17 -6.60 15.22
C ASN A 531 23.00 -6.66 13.92
N VAL A 532 22.54 -5.95 12.89
CA VAL A 532 23.19 -5.91 11.58
C VAL A 532 23.47 -4.46 11.21
N GLN A 533 24.73 -4.10 11.02
CA GLN A 533 25.16 -2.75 10.69
C GLN A 533 25.91 -2.73 9.36
N SER A 534 25.53 -1.85 8.44
CA SER A 534 26.29 -1.62 7.21
C SER A 534 27.63 -0.96 7.53
N THR A 535 28.73 -1.62 7.20
CA THR A 535 30.07 -1.03 7.30
C THR A 535 30.27 -0.14 6.07
N ARG A 536 30.21 1.18 6.25
CA ARG A 536 30.57 2.14 5.18
C ARG A 536 32.04 1.93 4.83
N GLY A 537 32.30 1.33 3.67
CA GLY A 537 33.63 1.34 3.08
C GLY A 537 33.98 2.78 2.66
N ILE A 538 34.95 3.37 3.36
CA ILE A 538 35.72 4.49 2.82
C ILE A 538 36.41 3.92 1.58
N ILE A 539 35.95 4.32 0.39
CA ILE A 539 36.75 4.16 -0.82
C ILE A 539 37.85 5.21 -0.71
N GLN A 540 39.03 4.80 -0.24
CA GLN A 540 40.27 5.52 -0.55
C GLN A 540 40.51 5.33 -2.05
N ASN A 541 40.06 6.29 -2.85
CA ASN A 541 40.62 6.50 -4.17
C ASN A 541 41.75 7.53 -4.02
N GLU A 542 42.94 7.05 -3.67
CA GLU A 542 44.14 7.69 -4.19
C GLU A 542 44.24 7.32 -5.67
N THR A 543 43.79 8.23 -6.52
CA THR A 543 44.47 8.48 -7.79
C THR A 543 44.17 9.91 -8.18
N SER A 544 45.18 10.75 -7.95
CA SER A 544 45.37 11.99 -8.65
C SER A 544 45.17 11.77 -10.15
N HIS A 545 44.33 12.58 -10.79
CA HIS A 545 44.72 13.42 -11.93
C HIS A 545 43.56 14.32 -12.39
N SER A 546 43.91 15.61 -12.45
CA SER A 546 43.37 16.71 -13.27
C SER A 546 41.86 16.91 -13.37
N GLN A 547 41.46 18.04 -12.77
CA GLN A 547 40.42 18.92 -13.27
C GLN A 547 40.43 19.03 -14.81
N THR A 548 39.27 18.83 -15.43
CA THR A 548 38.84 19.69 -16.55
C THR A 548 37.32 19.66 -16.65
N ALA A 549 36.73 20.85 -16.57
CA ALA A 549 35.34 21.13 -16.89
C ALA A 549 35.05 20.77 -18.35
N TYR A 550 33.82 20.37 -18.68
CA TYR A 550 33.09 20.89 -19.85
C TYR A 550 31.58 20.68 -19.72
N LEU A 551 30.87 21.71 -20.17
CA LEU A 551 29.43 21.88 -20.28
C LEU A 551 28.78 20.98 -21.37
N SER A 552 27.46 20.83 -21.23
CA SER A 552 26.40 20.72 -22.25
C SER A 552 26.43 19.61 -23.32
N ARG A 553 25.36 18.79 -23.33
CA ARG A 553 24.16 18.99 -24.17
C ARG A 553 22.98 18.18 -23.64
#